data_AF-A0AAW1MDJ7-F1
#
_entry.id   AF-A0AAW1MDJ7-F1
#
_cell.length_a   1.000
_cell.length_b   1.000
_cell.length_c   1.000
_cell.angle_alpha   90.00
_cell.angle_beta   90.00
_cell.angle_gamma   90.00
#
_symmetry.space_group_name_H-M   'P 1'
#
loop_
_entity.id
_entity.type
_entity.pdbx_description
1 polymer ?
#
loop_
_entity_poly.entity_id
_entity_poly.type
_entity_poly.pdbx_seq_one_letter_code
_entity_poly.pdbx_strand_id
1 'polypeptide(L)'
;MWTSRATKSYITITAHLISKDWQYITLVLTTEEMSERHTSANLRERLLKVITTWQLNNKVVAVVHDNAANICNAVENIPEFGHSVRCFAHSLQLCVNKHLSEERINNLIKKSSNIVSHFHHSTASTTALQNKHSRTIAK
;
A
#
# COMPACT_ATOMS: atom_id res chain seq x y z
N MET A 1 1.74 1.36 5.44
CA MET A 1 2.68 2.47 5.14
C MET A 1 2.66 2.76 3.66
N TRP A 2 3.13 3.93 3.22
CA TRP A 2 3.21 4.25 1.79
C TRP A 2 4.31 5.26 1.52
N THR A 3 4.84 5.22 0.30
CA THR A 3 5.87 6.15 -0.16
C THR A 3 5.25 7.12 -1.16
N SER A 4 5.40 8.42 -0.91
CA SER A 4 4.96 9.48 -1.81
C SER A 4 5.79 9.52 -3.09
N ARG A 5 5.30 10.24 -4.11
CA ARG A 5 6.06 10.50 -5.35
C ARG A 5 7.36 11.28 -5.11
N ALA A 6 7.43 12.05 -4.02
CA ALA A 6 8.63 12.76 -3.59
C ALA A 6 9.60 11.85 -2.81
N THR A 7 9.40 10.52 -2.83
CA THR A 7 10.21 9.51 -2.13
C THR A 7 10.20 9.62 -0.60
N LYS A 8 9.30 10.41 -0.04
CA LYS A 8 9.05 10.49 1.40
C LYS A 8 8.13 9.38 1.85
N SER A 9 8.48 8.74 2.96
CA SER A 9 7.68 7.68 3.57
C SER A 9 6.68 8.22 4.58
N TYR A 10 5.49 7.63 4.60
CA TYR A 10 4.42 7.99 5.51
C TYR A 10 3.79 6.76 6.16
N ILE A 11 3.33 6.96 7.39
CA ILE A 11 2.41 6.07 8.07
C ILE A 11 1.07 6.78 8.25
N THR A 12 0.01 6.08 7.89
CA THR A 12 -1.37 6.48 8.14
C THR A 12 -1.99 5.40 9.00
N ILE A 13 -2.57 5.77 10.13
CA ILE A 13 -3.27 4.86 11.03
C ILE A 13 -4.73 5.28 11.07
N THR A 14 -5.62 4.33 10.79
CA THR A 14 -7.06 4.52 10.82
C THR A 14 -7.69 3.66 11.90
N ALA A 15 -8.71 4.20 12.56
CA ALA A 15 -9.61 3.43 13.41
C ALA A 15 -10.88 3.11 12.63
N HIS A 16 -11.36 1.87 12.79
CA HIS A 16 -12.60 1.39 12.21
C HIS A 16 -13.47 0.85 13.33
N LEU A 17 -14.72 1.30 13.42
CA LEU A 17 -15.64 0.92 14.47
C LEU A 17 -17.09 0.90 13.96
N ILE A 18 -17.95 0.20 14.69
CA ILE A 18 -19.39 0.16 14.44
C ILE A 18 -20.07 0.94 15.55
N SER A 19 -20.92 1.91 15.19
CA SER A 19 -21.67 2.72 16.15
C SER A 19 -22.80 1.91 16.81
N LYS A 20 -23.44 2.50 17.82
CA LYS A 20 -24.64 1.92 18.45
C LYS A 20 -25.80 1.74 17.46
N ASP A 21 -25.84 2.58 16.43
CA ASP A 21 -26.84 2.55 15.36
C ASP A 21 -26.41 1.67 14.17
N TRP A 22 -25.46 0.74 14.39
CA TRP A 22 -24.92 -0.17 13.39
C TRP A 22 -24.29 0.51 12.18
N GLN A 23 -23.80 1.74 12.34
CA GLN A 23 -23.13 2.48 11.27
C GLN A 23 -21.63 2.20 11.30
N TYR A 24 -21.07 1.87 10.14
CA TYR A 24 -19.63 1.75 9.97
C TYR A 24 -18.97 3.12 9.95
N ILE A 25 -18.00 3.33 10.84
CA ILE A 25 -17.27 4.58 11.00
C ILE A 25 -15.79 4.32 10.74
N THR A 26 -15.18 5.19 9.94
CA THR A 26 -13.74 5.20 9.68
C THR A 26 -13.17 6.56 10.05
N LEU A 27 -12.11 6.57 10.85
CA LEU A 27 -11.45 7.78 11.32
C LEU A 27 -9.96 7.68 11.02
N VAL A 28 -9.36 8.74 10.47
CA VAL A 28 -7.90 8.86 10.38
C VAL A 28 -7.39 9.37 11.72
N LEU A 29 -6.63 8.55 12.44
CA LEU A 29 -6.04 8.92 13.73
C LEU A 29 -4.76 9.72 13.56
N THR A 30 -3.96 9.38 12.55
CA THR A 30 -2.77 10.13 12.16
C THR A 30 -2.41 9.85 10.70
N THR A 31 -1.77 10.83 10.08
CA THR A 31 -0.95 10.65 8.87
C THR A 31 0.30 11.48 9.06
N GLU A 32 1.44 10.82 9.09
CA GLU A 32 2.70 11.47 9.44
C GLU A 32 3.86 10.90 8.65
N GLU A 33 4.83 11.77 8.35
CA GLU A 33 6.07 11.38 7.68
C GLU A 33 6.90 10.52 8.64
N MET A 34 7.45 9.42 8.12
CA MET A 34 8.44 8.59 8.81
C MET A 34 9.81 8.88 8.18
N SER A 35 10.52 9.86 8.74
CA SER A 35 11.89 10.17 8.33
C SER A 35 12.91 9.15 8.85
N GLU A 36 12.55 8.42 9.90
CA GLU A 36 13.35 7.35 10.48
C GLU A 36 13.21 6.03 9.72
N ARG A 37 14.15 5.10 9.96
CA ARG A 37 14.04 3.73 9.41
C ARG A 37 12.81 3.04 9.99
N HIS A 38 12.08 2.29 9.15
CA HIS A 38 10.89 1.54 9.57
C HIS A 38 11.25 0.24 10.31
N THR A 39 12.08 0.33 11.35
CA THR A 39 12.38 -0.82 12.22
C THR A 39 11.12 -1.20 13.00
N SER A 40 11.04 -2.45 13.46
CA SER A 40 9.92 -2.90 14.29
C SER A 40 9.78 -2.05 15.57
N ALA A 41 10.90 -1.59 16.14
CA ALA A 41 10.91 -0.75 17.33
C ALA A 41 10.26 0.62 17.08
N ASN A 42 10.67 1.31 16.02
CA ASN A 42 10.15 2.64 15.66
C ASN A 42 8.65 2.57 15.32
N LEU A 43 8.24 1.55 14.57
CA LEU A 43 6.83 1.33 14.24
C LEU A 43 6.00 1.06 15.50
N ARG A 44 6.52 0.23 16.42
CA ARG A 44 5.85 -0.05 17.69
C ARG A 44 5.69 1.21 18.52
N GLU A 45 6.74 2.02 18.67
CA GLU A 45 6.68 3.28 19.41
C GLU A 45 5.61 4.20 18.83
N ARG A 46 5.55 4.32 17.50
CA ARG A 46 4.55 5.13 16.81
C ARG A 46 3.13 4.65 17.06
N LEU A 47 2.90 3.35 16.96
CA LEU A 47 1.60 2.73 17.22
C LEU A 47 1.16 2.97 18.67
N LEU A 48 2.05 2.75 19.64
CA LEU A 48 1.80 2.98 21.07
C LEU A 48 1.50 4.46 21.37
N LYS A 49 2.21 5.39 20.72
CA LYS A 49 1.97 6.83 20.85
C LYS A 49 0.56 7.19 20.37
N VAL A 50 0.15 6.66 19.21
CA VAL A 50 -1.18 6.96 18.63
C VAL A 50 -2.29 6.42 19.52
N ILE A 51 -2.22 5.15 19.94
CA ILE A 51 -3.27 4.59 20.81
C ILE A 51 -3.34 5.31 22.16
N THR A 52 -2.21 5.72 22.73
CA THR A 52 -2.17 6.47 23.99
C THR A 52 -2.78 7.85 23.82
N THR A 53 -2.44 8.56 22.74
CA THR A 53 -2.97 9.90 22.41
C THR A 53 -4.49 9.89 22.29
N TRP A 54 -5.04 8.84 21.68
CA TRP A 54 -6.48 8.66 21.49
C TRP A 54 -7.18 7.89 22.62
N GLN A 55 -6.45 7.55 23.69
CA GLN A 55 -6.95 6.79 24.84
C GLN A 55 -7.64 5.46 24.44
N LEU A 56 -7.01 4.74 23.51
CA LEU A 56 -7.46 3.48 22.93
C LEU A 56 -6.83 2.25 23.59
N ASN A 57 -6.05 2.42 24.63
CA ASN A 57 -5.44 1.33 25.41
C ASN A 57 -6.54 0.33 25.83
N ASN A 58 -6.30 -0.95 25.55
CA ASN A 58 -7.24 -2.06 25.82
C ASN A 58 -8.60 -1.97 25.08
N LYS A 59 -8.75 -1.10 24.07
CA LYS A 59 -9.96 -0.98 23.23
C LYS A 59 -9.75 -1.52 21.81
N VAL A 60 -8.51 -1.90 21.47
CA VAL A 60 -8.13 -2.36 20.13
C VAL A 60 -8.39 -3.86 20.00
N VAL A 61 -9.47 -4.21 19.31
CA VAL A 61 -9.84 -5.63 19.08
C VAL A 61 -8.93 -6.29 18.05
N ALA A 62 -8.54 -5.56 17.00
CA ALA A 62 -7.69 -6.07 15.95
C ALA A 62 -6.88 -4.94 15.28
N VAL A 63 -5.72 -5.29 14.74
CA VAL A 63 -4.87 -4.41 13.94
C VAL A 63 -4.65 -5.06 12.58
N VAL A 64 -5.10 -4.37 11.52
CA VAL A 64 -4.89 -4.80 10.14
C VAL A 64 -3.66 -4.09 9.58
N HIS A 65 -2.70 -4.84 9.04
CA HIS A 65 -1.46 -4.29 8.51
C HIS A 65 -0.92 -5.10 7.33
N ASP A 66 0.05 -4.55 6.58
CA ASP A 66 0.69 -5.29 5.47
C ASP A 66 1.60 -6.43 5.97
N ASN A 67 2.11 -7.26 5.05
CA ASN A 67 2.88 -8.45 5.42
C ASN A 67 4.38 -8.17 5.63
N ALA A 68 4.80 -6.90 5.70
CA ALA A 68 6.21 -6.59 5.89
C ALA A 68 6.68 -7.00 7.29
N ALA A 69 7.81 -7.71 7.37
CA ALA A 69 8.30 -8.32 8.60
C ALA A 69 8.39 -7.33 9.78
N ASN A 70 8.78 -6.08 9.53
CA ASN A 70 8.93 -5.09 10.60
C ASN A 70 7.59 -4.68 11.24
N ILE A 71 6.53 -4.47 10.46
CA ILE A 71 5.21 -4.13 11.04
C ILE A 71 4.58 -5.35 11.71
N CYS A 72 4.80 -6.54 11.15
CA CYS A 72 4.37 -7.81 11.75
C CYS A 72 4.96 -7.96 13.15
N ASN A 73 6.28 -7.85 13.26
CA ASN A 73 6.99 -7.92 14.53
C ASN A 73 6.60 -6.77 15.47
N ALA A 74 6.37 -5.56 14.96
CA ALA A 74 5.97 -4.43 15.80
C ALA A 74 4.61 -4.68 16.48
N VAL A 75 3.62 -5.16 15.71
CA VAL A 75 2.24 -5.41 16.18
C VAL A 75 2.19 -6.63 17.11
N GLU A 76 2.87 -7.72 16.77
CA GLU A 76 2.89 -8.97 17.57
C GLU A 76 3.50 -8.77 18.96
N ASN A 77 4.31 -7.72 19.16
CA ASN A 77 4.96 -7.40 20.43
C ASN A 77 4.26 -6.26 21.22
N ILE A 78 3.01 -5.93 20.91
CA ILE A 78 2.19 -4.94 21.64
C ILE A 78 1.06 -5.66 22.39
N PRO A 79 1.15 -5.83 23.72
CA PRO A 79 0.14 -6.54 24.51
C PRO A 79 -1.25 -5.91 24.48
N GLU A 80 -1.36 -4.61 24.23
CA GLU A 80 -2.63 -3.86 24.20
C GLU A 80 -3.45 -4.14 22.93
N PHE A 81 -2.89 -4.85 21.95
CA PHE A 81 -3.57 -5.21 20.71
C PHE A 81 -4.14 -6.62 20.81
N GLY A 82 -5.39 -6.78 20.40
CA GLY A 82 -6.00 -8.10 20.26
C GLY A 82 -5.41 -8.87 19.07
N HIS A 83 -6.15 -8.97 17.97
CA HIS A 83 -5.74 -9.78 16.82
C HIS A 83 -4.80 -9.01 15.87
N SER A 84 -3.66 -9.61 15.53
CA SER A 84 -2.84 -9.20 14.38
C SER A 84 -3.42 -9.82 13.10
N VAL A 85 -3.87 -8.98 12.17
CA VAL A 85 -4.51 -9.40 10.92
C VAL A 85 -3.69 -8.91 9.73
N ARG A 86 -3.24 -9.84 8.90
CA ARG A 86 -2.53 -9.55 7.65
C ARG A 86 -3.50 -9.00 6.59
N CYS A 87 -3.07 -7.99 5.84
CA CYS A 87 -3.88 -7.36 4.81
C CYS A 87 -4.14 -8.32 3.65
N PHE A 88 -5.42 -8.58 3.37
CA PHE A 88 -5.84 -9.44 2.27
C PHE A 88 -5.37 -8.90 0.91
N ALA A 89 -5.57 -7.61 0.65
CA ALA A 89 -5.18 -6.99 -0.63
C ALA A 89 -3.68 -7.13 -0.89
N HIS A 90 -2.85 -6.94 0.15
CA HIS A 90 -1.41 -7.12 0.02
C HIS A 90 -1.04 -8.60 -0.20
N SER A 91 -1.68 -9.52 0.51
CA SER A 91 -1.48 -10.96 0.32
C SER A 91 -1.86 -11.42 -1.10
N LEU A 92 -2.97 -10.90 -1.64
CA LEU A 92 -3.36 -11.14 -3.02
C LEU A 92 -2.34 -10.58 -4.01
N GLN A 93 -1.85 -9.35 -3.78
CA GLN A 93 -0.81 -8.74 -4.60
C GLN A 93 0.48 -9.58 -4.63
N LEU A 94 0.89 -10.15 -3.48
CA LEU A 94 2.05 -11.05 -3.41
C LEU A 94 1.84 -12.31 -4.24
N CYS A 95 0.65 -12.91 -4.18
CA CYS A 95 0.30 -14.06 -5.01
C CYS A 95 0.36 -13.74 -6.51
N VAL A 96 -0.23 -12.62 -6.91
CA VAL A 96 -0.21 -12.15 -8.31
C VAL A 96 1.22 -11.89 -8.76
N ASN A 97 2.01 -11.13 -8.00
CA ASN A 97 3.40 -10.81 -8.33
C ASN A 97 4.26 -12.07 -8.47
N LYS A 98 4.04 -13.09 -7.62
CA LYS A 98 4.76 -14.36 -7.72
C LYS A 98 4.53 -15.02 -9.07
N HIS A 99 3.28 -15.10 -9.53
CA HIS A 99 2.96 -15.68 -10.83
C HIS A 99 3.44 -14.80 -12.00
N LEU A 100 3.30 -13.47 -11.89
CA LEU A 100 3.82 -12.55 -12.92
C LEU A 100 5.35 -12.62 -13.07
N SER A 101 6.06 -13.07 -12.02
CA SER A 101 7.51 -13.24 -12.04
C SER A 101 7.97 -14.52 -12.76
N GLU A 102 7.06 -15.45 -13.06
CA GLU A 102 7.38 -16.65 -13.83
C GLU A 102 7.97 -16.27 -15.19
N GLU A 103 9.03 -16.98 -15.60
CA GLU A 103 9.85 -16.59 -16.75
C GLU A 103 9.02 -16.33 -18.02
N ARG A 104 8.09 -17.23 -18.33
CA ARG A 104 7.26 -17.14 -19.54
C ARG A 104 6.35 -15.91 -19.53
N ILE A 105 5.75 -15.60 -18.38
CA ILE A 105 4.86 -14.45 -18.20
C ILE A 105 5.69 -13.16 -18.16
N ASN A 106 6.77 -13.14 -17.38
CA ASN A 106 7.67 -12.00 -17.27
C ASN A 106 8.27 -11.61 -18.63
N ASN A 107 8.60 -12.58 -19.50
CA ASN A 107 9.06 -12.31 -20.86
C ASN A 107 7.98 -11.62 -21.73
N LEU A 108 6.70 -11.98 -21.58
CA LEU A 108 5.59 -11.30 -22.25
C LEU A 108 5.38 -9.88 -21.71
N ILE A 109 5.47 -9.71 -20.38
CA ILE A 109 5.39 -8.39 -19.73
C ILE A 109 6.52 -7.49 -20.24
N LYS A 110 7.77 -7.99 -20.29
CA LYS A 110 8.93 -7.24 -20.81
C LYS A 110 8.72 -6.79 -22.26
N LYS A 111 8.26 -7.68 -23.15
CA LYS A 111 7.97 -7.32 -24.54
C LYS A 111 6.92 -6.21 -24.62
N SER A 112 5.83 -6.35 -23.87
CA SER A 112 4.76 -5.34 -23.81
C SER A 112 5.26 -4.01 -23.25
N SER A 113 6.05 -4.05 -22.17
CA SER A 113 6.67 -2.88 -21.56
C SER A 113 7.65 -2.17 -22.50
N ASN A 114 8.39 -2.91 -23.34
CA ASN A 114 9.28 -2.32 -24.33
C ASN A 114 8.52 -1.54 -25.41
N ILE A 115 7.35 -2.04 -25.83
CA ILE A 115 6.47 -1.32 -26.76
C ILE A 115 6.00 -0.01 -26.12
N VAL A 116 5.47 -0.07 -24.89
CA VAL A 116 5.03 1.14 -24.16
C VAL A 116 6.18 2.13 -23.98
N SER A 117 7.34 1.64 -23.57
CA SER A 117 8.56 2.43 -23.37
C SER A 117 9.00 3.15 -24.66
N HIS A 118 8.98 2.45 -25.81
CA HIS A 118 9.32 3.04 -27.10
C HIS A 118 8.49 4.29 -27.42
N PHE A 119 7.16 4.21 -27.25
CA PHE A 119 6.30 5.36 -27.50
C PHE A 119 6.48 6.42 -26.43
N HIS A 120 6.51 6.05 -25.16
CA HIS A 120 6.65 7.00 -24.05
C HIS A 120 7.92 7.86 -24.15
N HIS A 121 9.04 7.33 -24.66
CA HIS A 121 10.31 8.05 -24.77
C HIS A 121 10.57 8.71 -26.14
N SER A 122 9.73 8.46 -27.16
CA SER A 122 9.89 9.04 -28.50
C SER A 122 8.69 9.91 -28.86
N THR A 123 8.90 11.23 -28.86
CA THR A 123 7.90 12.21 -29.30
C THR A 123 7.46 11.96 -30.75
N ALA A 124 8.41 11.64 -31.63
CA ALA A 124 8.14 11.28 -33.02
C ALA A 124 7.25 10.03 -33.14
N SER A 125 7.59 8.96 -32.42
CA SER A 125 6.82 7.72 -32.43
C SER A 125 5.43 7.90 -31.81
N THR A 126 5.32 8.65 -30.71
CA THR A 126 4.03 8.97 -30.07
C THR A 126 3.13 9.78 -30.99
N THR A 127 3.67 10.80 -31.65
CA THR A 127 2.91 11.61 -32.62
C THR A 127 2.42 10.74 -33.78
N ALA A 128 3.29 9.87 -34.32
CA ALA A 128 2.91 8.93 -35.37
C ALA A 128 1.79 7.97 -34.93
N LEU A 129 1.85 7.47 -33.68
CA LEU A 129 0.81 6.60 -33.12
C LEU A 129 -0.54 7.32 -32.97
N GLN A 130 -0.53 8.54 -32.44
CA GLN A 130 -1.74 9.38 -32.28
C GLN A 130 -2.40 9.69 -33.62
N ASN A 131 -1.61 10.02 -34.64
CA ASN A 131 -2.09 10.27 -36.00
C ASN A 131 -2.75 9.02 -36.60
N LYS A 132 -2.15 7.84 -36.39
CA LYS A 132 -2.73 6.57 -36.87
C LYS A 132 -4.02 6.22 -36.14
N HIS A 133 -4.09 6.46 -34.83
CA HIS A 133 -5.29 6.23 -34.03
C HIS A 133 -6.45 7.12 -34.50
N SER A 134 -6.19 8.41 -34.73
CA SER A 134 -7.18 9.38 -35.21
C SER A 134 -7.74 9.02 -36.60
N ARG A 135 -6.89 8.55 -37.52
CA ARG A 135 -7.32 8.07 -38.85
C ARG A 135 -8.18 6.81 -38.82
N THR A 136 -8.05 5.99 -37.78
CA THR A 136 -8.79 4.73 -37.64
C THR A 136 -10.19 4.99 -37.07
N ILE A 137 -10.33 5.96 -36.17
CA ILE A 137 -11.64 6.37 -35.60
C ILE A 137 -12.48 7.17 -36.61
N ALA A 138 -11.85 7.84 -37.57
CA ALA A 138 -12.52 8.63 -38.59
C ALA A 138 -13.07 7.82 -39.80
N LYS A 139 -12.96 6.48 -39.77
CA LYS A 139 -13.53 5.56 -40.76
C LYS A 139 -14.65 4.75 -40.12
#